data_AF-A0A1L7GUX0-F1
#
_entry.id   AF-A0A1L7GUX0-F1
#
_cell.length_a   1.000
_cell.length_b   1.000
_cell.length_c   1.000
_cell.angle_alpha   90.00
_cell.angle_beta   90.00
_cell.angle_gamma   90.00
#
_symmetry.space_group_name_H-M   'P 1'
#
loop_
_entity.id
_entity.type
_entity.pdbx_description
1 polymer ?
#
loop_
_entity_poly.entity_id
_entity_poly.type
_entity_poly.pdbx_seq_one_letter_code
_entity_poly.pdbx_strand_id
1 'polypeptide(L)'
;MPTKTDYVTQLNLTPHPEGGWYRQVYHSAKTTYDQTSLASRYEYTSIYFLLDGSSPSHLHRLLHDEIWYFHDGAPILVHCFYPNGFYEVIKLGRDIAAGEVLQFRVPAGTIFGSEVADPASFGLVSCAVAPGFDYHDFELLTQANLLAKYPDQETVIKRLAYEKLPDF
;
A
#
# COMPACT_ATOMS: atom_id res chain seq x y z
N MET A 1 6.38 0.46 -24.56
CA MET A 1 6.14 1.09 -23.24
C MET A 1 7.24 0.63 -22.30
N PRO A 2 7.62 1.42 -21.27
CA PRO A 2 8.63 1.01 -20.30
C PRO A 2 8.25 -0.31 -19.63
N THR A 3 9.23 -1.14 -19.34
CA THR A 3 9.07 -2.38 -18.57
C THR A 3 9.13 -2.09 -17.07
N LYS A 4 8.76 -3.08 -16.24
CA LYS A 4 9.04 -3.03 -14.79
C LYS A 4 10.49 -2.63 -14.50
N THR A 5 11.45 -3.29 -15.16
CA THR A 5 12.88 -3.07 -14.92
C THR A 5 13.27 -1.64 -15.28
N ASP A 6 12.74 -1.10 -16.38
CA ASP A 6 12.96 0.29 -16.77
C ASP A 6 12.49 1.25 -15.67
N TYR A 7 11.30 1.04 -15.11
CA TYR A 7 10.79 1.86 -14.02
C TYR A 7 11.63 1.75 -12.75
N VAL A 8 11.95 0.52 -12.30
CA VAL A 8 12.77 0.31 -11.10
C VAL A 8 14.13 1.01 -11.23
N THR A 9 14.79 0.89 -12.39
CA THR A 9 16.09 1.52 -12.62
C THR A 9 15.97 3.04 -12.77
N GLN A 10 15.09 3.54 -13.64
CA GLN A 10 15.03 4.98 -13.94
C GLN A 10 14.44 5.80 -12.79
N LEU A 11 13.54 5.22 -12.00
CA LEU A 11 12.99 5.84 -10.79
C LEU A 11 13.80 5.51 -9.54
N ASN A 12 14.92 4.78 -9.64
CA ASN A 12 15.78 4.39 -8.51
C ASN A 12 14.99 3.76 -7.34
N LEU A 13 14.12 2.80 -7.64
CA LEU A 13 13.31 2.13 -6.63
C LEU A 13 14.12 1.03 -5.91
N THR A 14 13.89 0.89 -4.62
CA THR A 14 14.49 -0.16 -3.77
C THR A 14 13.39 -1.03 -3.16
N PRO A 15 13.65 -2.31 -2.82
CA PRO A 15 12.66 -3.15 -2.15
C PRO A 15 12.10 -2.49 -0.87
N HIS A 16 10.79 -2.59 -0.64
CA HIS A 16 10.13 -2.11 0.58
C HIS A 16 9.96 -3.27 1.60
N PRO A 17 10.02 -3.01 2.92
CA PRO A 17 9.78 -4.04 3.96
C PRO A 17 8.45 -4.79 3.81
N GLU A 18 7.40 -4.12 3.34
CA GLU A 18 6.08 -4.73 3.10
C GLU A 18 5.98 -5.52 1.78
N GLY A 19 7.04 -5.53 0.97
CA GLY A 19 7.04 -6.03 -0.41
C GLY A 19 6.85 -4.93 -1.44
N GLY A 20 7.09 -5.26 -2.71
CA GLY A 20 7.21 -4.29 -3.79
C GLY A 20 8.52 -3.49 -3.74
N TRP A 21 8.58 -2.45 -4.59
CA TRP A 21 9.70 -1.52 -4.71
C TRP A 21 9.20 -0.10 -4.55
N TYR A 22 9.92 0.72 -3.80
CA TYR A 22 9.52 2.08 -3.50
C TYR A 22 10.68 3.07 -3.55
N ARG A 23 10.34 4.35 -3.61
CA ARG A 23 11.25 5.45 -3.30
C ARG A 23 10.46 6.64 -2.82
N GLN A 24 10.82 7.21 -1.66
CA GLN A 24 10.30 8.52 -1.27
C GLN A 24 10.82 9.61 -2.20
N VAL A 25 9.90 10.36 -2.80
CA VAL A 25 10.19 11.40 -3.79
C VAL A 25 10.10 12.78 -3.16
N TYR A 26 9.06 13.00 -2.34
CA TYR A 26 8.82 14.29 -1.70
C TYR A 26 8.40 14.11 -0.25
N HIS A 27 8.63 15.17 0.53
CA HIS A 27 7.98 15.42 1.79
C HIS A 27 7.78 16.92 1.92
N SER A 28 6.85 17.36 2.77
CA SER A 28 6.68 18.79 3.03
C SER A 28 7.94 19.39 3.67
N ALA A 29 8.19 20.68 3.41
CA ALA A 29 9.25 21.43 4.09
C ALA A 29 8.93 21.71 5.57
N LYS A 30 7.64 21.67 5.93
CA LYS A 30 7.16 21.89 7.29
C LYS A 30 6.89 20.58 8.00
N THR A 31 6.96 20.64 9.32
CA THR A 31 6.48 19.59 10.22
C THR A 31 5.40 20.17 11.15
N THR A 32 4.53 19.29 11.62
CA THR A 32 3.51 19.60 12.64
C THR A 32 3.54 18.53 13.72
N TYR A 33 3.18 18.89 14.94
CA TYR A 33 2.98 17.89 16.00
C TYR A 33 1.69 17.14 15.70
N ASP A 34 1.81 15.83 15.49
CA ASP A 34 0.67 14.96 15.29
C ASP A 34 0.26 14.30 16.61
N GLN A 35 -1.02 14.43 16.96
CA GLN A 35 -1.54 13.92 18.22
C GLN A 35 -1.79 12.40 18.18
N THR A 36 -1.99 11.82 17.00
CA THR A 36 -2.21 10.38 16.84
C THR A 36 -0.89 9.61 17.02
N SER A 37 0.17 10.11 16.40
CA SER A 37 1.55 9.61 16.47
C SER A 37 2.31 10.04 17.72
N LEU A 38 1.77 11.01 18.48
CA LEU A 38 2.41 11.64 19.64
C LEU A 38 3.81 12.21 19.35
N ALA A 39 4.05 12.63 18.11
CA ALA A 39 5.36 13.05 17.64
C ALA A 39 5.23 14.05 16.47
N SER A 40 6.32 14.74 16.14
CA SER A 40 6.35 15.58 14.94
C SER A 40 6.37 14.72 13.69
N ARG A 41 5.56 15.10 12.69
CA ARG A 41 5.51 14.51 11.35
C ARG A 41 5.68 15.59 10.31
N TYR A 42 6.17 15.23 9.12
CA TYR A 42 5.98 16.06 7.95
C TYR A 42 4.47 16.28 7.74
N GLU A 43 4.05 17.41 7.17
CA GLU A 43 2.64 17.61 6.77
C GLU A 43 2.23 16.59 5.69
N TYR A 44 3.17 16.14 4.84
CA TYR A 44 2.99 14.97 3.97
C TYR A 44 4.33 14.32 3.61
N THR A 45 4.27 13.05 3.22
CA THR A 45 5.31 12.36 2.43
C THR A 45 4.68 11.83 1.15
N SER A 46 5.49 11.62 0.11
CA SER A 46 5.05 11.03 -1.14
C SER A 46 6.12 10.14 -1.74
N ILE A 47 5.69 8.99 -2.26
CA ILE A 47 6.55 7.95 -2.80
C ILE A 47 6.14 7.58 -4.22
N TYR A 48 7.06 6.97 -4.96
CA TYR A 48 6.70 5.99 -5.99
C TYR A 48 6.63 4.63 -5.34
N PHE A 49 5.67 3.81 -5.77
CA PHE A 49 5.55 2.42 -5.37
C PHE A 49 5.20 1.55 -6.57
N LEU A 50 5.88 0.42 -6.70
CA LEU A 50 5.71 -0.55 -7.77
C LEU A 50 5.60 -1.94 -7.17
N LEU A 51 4.64 -2.73 -7.62
CA LEU A 51 4.53 -4.15 -7.28
C LEU A 51 4.34 -5.01 -8.53
N ASP A 52 4.62 -6.31 -8.40
CA ASP A 52 4.37 -7.32 -9.42
C ASP A 52 3.88 -8.63 -8.78
N GLY A 53 3.61 -9.65 -9.60
CA GLY A 53 3.11 -10.94 -9.10
C GLY A 53 4.06 -11.68 -8.16
N SER A 54 5.33 -11.28 -8.06
CA SER A 54 6.33 -11.90 -7.17
C SER A 54 6.50 -11.18 -5.83
N SER A 55 6.08 -9.92 -5.74
CA SER A 55 6.27 -9.09 -4.55
C SER A 55 5.04 -8.20 -4.33
N PRO A 56 3.97 -8.73 -3.73
CA PRO A 56 2.81 -7.94 -3.34
C PRO A 56 3.13 -7.02 -2.15
N SER A 57 2.28 -6.03 -1.91
CA SER A 57 2.26 -5.28 -0.65
C SER A 57 1.47 -6.08 0.39
N HIS A 58 2.17 -6.52 1.43
CA HIS A 58 1.59 -7.34 2.48
C HIS A 58 0.64 -6.53 3.36
N LEU A 59 -0.30 -7.23 4.02
CA LEU A 59 -1.33 -6.62 4.87
C LEU A 59 -0.68 -5.86 6.04
N HIS A 60 -0.90 -4.56 6.03
CA HIS A 60 -0.38 -3.61 7.00
C HIS A 60 -1.44 -2.57 7.37
N ARG A 61 -1.13 -1.73 8.34
CA ARG A 61 -1.98 -0.64 8.81
C ARG A 61 -1.16 0.62 9.06
N LEU A 62 -1.76 1.76 8.75
CA LEU A 62 -1.21 3.08 9.02
C LEU A 62 -2.10 3.83 10.02
N LEU A 63 -1.50 4.75 10.78
CA LEU A 63 -2.24 5.69 11.65
C LEU A 63 -2.88 6.85 10.88
N HIS A 64 -2.46 7.10 9.63
CA HIS A 64 -2.88 8.22 8.80
C HIS A 64 -3.45 7.76 7.46
N ASP A 65 -4.23 8.63 6.80
CA ASP A 65 -4.80 8.34 5.48
C ASP A 65 -3.67 8.22 4.45
N GLU A 66 -3.79 7.24 3.54
CA GLU A 66 -2.91 7.10 2.39
C GLU A 66 -3.70 7.23 1.08
N ILE A 67 -3.22 8.09 0.18
CA ILE A 67 -3.83 8.32 -1.12
C ILE A 67 -2.95 7.70 -2.20
N TRP A 68 -3.55 6.84 -3.01
CA TRP A 68 -2.94 6.10 -4.10
C TRP A 68 -3.31 6.73 -5.44
N TYR A 69 -2.34 6.90 -6.33
CA TYR A 69 -2.50 7.50 -7.66
C TYR A 69 -1.95 6.54 -8.71
N PHE A 70 -2.79 6.04 -9.62
CA PHE A 70 -2.38 5.14 -10.68
C PHE A 70 -1.54 5.87 -11.74
N HIS A 71 -0.42 5.25 -12.16
CA HIS A 71 0.41 5.75 -13.25
C HIS A 71 0.41 4.82 -14.46
N ASP A 72 0.83 3.58 -14.28
CA ASP A 72 0.99 2.64 -15.40
C ASP A 72 0.96 1.16 -14.97
N GLY A 73 0.89 0.28 -15.95
CA GLY A 73 0.87 -1.18 -15.77
C GLY A 73 -0.53 -1.78 -15.77
N ALA A 74 -0.64 -2.98 -15.21
CA ALA A 74 -1.90 -3.63 -14.93
C ALA A 74 -2.60 -2.98 -13.71
N PRO A 75 -3.94 -3.07 -13.62
CA PRO A 75 -4.66 -2.58 -12.46
C PRO A 75 -4.16 -3.22 -11.17
N ILE A 76 -4.09 -2.43 -10.10
CA ILE A 76 -3.76 -2.90 -8.76
C ILE A 76 -5.05 -3.18 -8.00
N LEU A 77 -5.11 -4.34 -7.36
CA LEU A 77 -6.18 -4.73 -6.44
C LEU A 77 -5.75 -4.33 -5.03
N VAL A 78 -6.45 -3.35 -4.44
CA VAL A 78 -6.23 -2.91 -3.07
C VAL A 78 -7.27 -3.55 -2.17
N HIS A 79 -6.85 -4.48 -1.33
CA HIS A 79 -7.70 -5.21 -0.40
C HIS A 79 -7.80 -4.42 0.89
N CYS A 80 -9.01 -4.00 1.27
CA CYS A 80 -9.24 -3.16 2.45
C CYS A 80 -10.12 -3.88 3.48
N PHE A 81 -9.62 -3.98 4.71
CA PHE A 81 -10.31 -4.52 5.87
C PHE A 81 -10.58 -3.38 6.85
N TYR A 82 -11.80 -2.87 6.81
CA TYR A 82 -12.20 -1.71 7.60
C TYR A 82 -12.37 -2.05 9.09
N PRO A 83 -12.22 -1.05 9.99
CA PRO A 83 -12.41 -1.25 11.43
C PRO A 83 -13.80 -1.77 11.81
N ASN A 84 -14.83 -1.45 11.02
CA ASN A 84 -16.21 -1.91 11.22
C ASN A 84 -16.45 -3.37 10.78
N GLY A 85 -15.43 -4.07 10.29
CA GLY A 85 -15.54 -5.44 9.81
C GLY A 85 -15.85 -5.57 8.32
N PHE A 86 -16.13 -4.46 7.63
CA PHE A 86 -16.38 -4.48 6.19
C PHE A 86 -15.08 -4.79 5.42
N TYR A 87 -15.20 -5.59 4.37
CA TYR A 87 -14.11 -5.94 3.46
C TYR A 87 -14.50 -5.55 2.04
N GLU A 88 -13.59 -4.86 1.34
CA GLU A 88 -13.76 -4.58 -0.08
C GLU A 88 -12.43 -4.66 -0.85
N VAL A 89 -12.54 -4.75 -2.17
CA VAL A 89 -11.40 -4.71 -3.09
C VAL A 89 -11.61 -3.56 -4.06
N ILE A 90 -10.67 -2.63 -4.06
CA ILE A 90 -10.65 -1.52 -5.00
C ILE A 90 -9.75 -1.88 -6.17
N LYS A 91 -10.23 -1.67 -7.39
CA LYS A 91 -9.42 -1.83 -8.60
C LYS A 91 -8.90 -0.47 -9.05
N LEU A 92 -7.63 -0.21 -8.78
CA LEU A 92 -6.94 1.02 -9.13
C LEU A 92 -6.31 0.88 -10.52
N GLY A 93 -6.79 1.65 -11.50
CA GLY A 93 -6.44 1.47 -12.91
C GLY A 93 -7.10 2.51 -13.83
N ARG A 94 -7.03 2.30 -15.15
CA ARG A 94 -7.45 3.28 -16.16
C ARG A 94 -8.80 2.96 -16.82
N ASP A 95 -9.33 1.75 -16.66
CA ASP A 95 -10.59 1.33 -17.27
C ASP A 95 -11.80 1.79 -16.44
N ILE A 96 -12.13 3.07 -16.56
CA ILE A 96 -13.26 3.69 -15.84
C ILE A 96 -14.59 3.00 -16.19
N ALA A 97 -14.75 2.53 -17.43
CA ALA A 97 -15.96 1.85 -17.86
C ALA A 97 -16.13 0.49 -17.18
N ALA A 98 -15.02 -0.16 -16.81
CA ALA A 98 -14.99 -1.38 -16.00
C ALA A 98 -15.07 -1.13 -14.48
N GLY A 99 -15.23 0.12 -14.05
CA GLY A 99 -15.31 0.50 -12.63
C GLY A 99 -13.96 0.67 -11.94
N GLU A 100 -12.86 0.75 -12.70
CA GLU A 100 -11.56 1.12 -12.15
C GLU A 100 -11.54 2.58 -11.74
N VAL A 101 -10.73 2.91 -10.72
CA VAL A 101 -10.51 4.28 -10.27
C VAL A 101 -9.05 4.67 -10.48
N LEU A 102 -8.81 5.92 -10.85
CA LEU A 102 -7.44 6.45 -11.02
C LEU A 102 -6.78 6.81 -9.69
N GLN A 103 -7.60 7.09 -8.68
CA GLN A 103 -7.16 7.45 -7.34
C GLN A 103 -8.04 6.75 -6.31
N PHE A 104 -7.43 6.35 -5.20
CA PHE A 104 -8.15 5.82 -4.06
C PHE A 104 -7.51 6.31 -2.76
N ARG A 105 -8.33 6.51 -1.73
CA ARG A 105 -7.86 6.84 -0.39
C ARG A 105 -8.16 5.69 0.55
N VAL A 106 -7.11 5.08 1.07
CA VAL A 106 -7.18 4.15 2.19
C VAL A 106 -7.31 4.98 3.48
N PRO A 107 -8.43 4.88 4.22
CA PRO A 107 -8.59 5.62 5.46
C PRO A 107 -7.68 5.08 6.57
N ALA A 108 -7.19 5.97 7.43
CA ALA A 108 -6.43 5.66 8.63
C ALA A 108 -7.06 4.52 9.46
N GLY A 109 -6.21 3.63 9.97
CA GLY A 109 -6.63 2.47 10.77
C GLY A 109 -7.22 1.30 9.99
N THR A 110 -7.43 1.44 8.68
CA THR A 110 -7.78 0.33 7.78
C THR A 110 -6.57 -0.60 7.65
N ILE A 111 -6.80 -1.91 7.71
CA ILE A 111 -5.78 -2.89 7.34
C ILE A 111 -5.89 -3.12 5.84
N PHE A 112 -4.79 -3.00 5.12
CA PHE A 112 -4.81 -3.12 3.67
C PHE A 112 -3.51 -3.69 3.11
N GLY A 113 -3.60 -4.20 1.89
CA GLY A 113 -2.50 -4.78 1.13
C GLY A 113 -2.89 -4.80 -0.34
N SER A 114 -1.92 -5.03 -1.23
CA SER A 114 -2.19 -4.92 -2.66
C SER A 114 -1.43 -5.93 -3.52
N GLU A 115 -2.08 -6.35 -4.60
CA GLU A 115 -1.54 -7.25 -5.62
C GLU A 115 -1.90 -6.74 -7.02
N VAL A 116 -1.09 -7.09 -8.02
CA VAL A 116 -1.43 -6.78 -9.43
C VAL A 116 -2.51 -7.74 -9.91
N ALA A 117 -3.50 -7.21 -10.66
CA ALA A 117 -4.58 -8.03 -11.20
C ALA A 117 -4.08 -9.07 -12.23
N ASP A 118 -2.98 -8.76 -12.93
CA ASP A 118 -2.26 -9.70 -13.79
C ASP A 118 -0.88 -10.00 -13.18
N PRO A 119 -0.66 -11.22 -12.63
CA PRO A 119 0.62 -11.61 -12.04
C PRO A 119 1.81 -11.61 -13.01
N ALA A 120 1.56 -11.63 -14.32
CA ALA A 120 2.60 -11.53 -15.35
C ALA A 120 3.00 -10.08 -15.67
N SER A 121 2.35 -9.11 -15.03
CA SER A 121 2.56 -7.67 -15.24
C SER A 121 3.06 -6.99 -13.95
N PHE A 122 3.16 -5.67 -13.98
CA PHE A 122 3.45 -4.80 -12.85
C PHE A 122 2.36 -3.76 -12.68
N GLY A 123 2.29 -3.11 -11.53
CA GLY A 123 1.48 -1.91 -11.29
C GLY A 123 2.37 -0.82 -10.69
N LEU A 124 2.30 0.39 -11.24
CA LEU A 124 3.03 1.56 -10.76
C LEU A 124 2.07 2.63 -10.27
N VAL A 125 2.30 3.11 -9.05
CA VAL A 125 1.54 4.18 -8.41
C VAL A 125 2.45 5.21 -7.77
N SER A 126 1.88 6.36 -7.43
CA SER A 126 2.37 7.17 -6.33
C SER A 126 1.47 6.99 -5.12
N CYS A 127 2.05 7.04 -3.93
CA CYS A 127 1.30 7.14 -2.69
C CYS A 127 1.67 8.44 -1.97
N ALA A 128 0.71 9.02 -1.25
CA ALA A 128 0.92 10.16 -0.38
C ALA A 128 0.24 9.92 0.97
N VAL A 129 0.96 10.16 2.04
CA VAL A 129 0.47 9.99 3.42
C VAL A 129 0.52 11.36 4.09
N ALA A 130 -0.56 11.74 4.77
CA ALA A 130 -0.70 13.04 5.44
C ALA A 130 -1.51 12.91 6.74
N PRO A 131 -0.96 13.26 7.92
CA PRO A 131 0.45 13.58 8.22
C PRO A 131 1.45 12.55 7.65
N GLY A 132 2.64 13.01 7.31
CA GLY A 132 3.65 12.25 6.58
C GLY A 132 4.05 10.92 7.24
N PHE A 133 4.26 9.90 6.41
CA PHE A 133 4.63 8.55 6.83
C PHE A 133 5.87 8.53 7.73
N ASP A 134 5.79 7.71 8.78
CA ASP A 134 6.90 7.31 9.63
C ASP A 134 6.71 5.84 10.02
N TYR A 135 7.79 5.08 10.17
CA TYR A 135 7.72 3.66 10.54
C TYR A 135 7.09 3.42 11.91
N HIS A 136 7.11 4.40 12.82
CA HIS A 136 6.40 4.29 14.10
C HIS A 136 4.87 4.27 13.94
N ASP A 137 4.36 4.72 12.79
CA ASP A 137 2.92 4.75 12.47
C ASP A 137 2.51 3.57 11.58
N PHE A 138 3.44 2.66 11.28
CA PHE A 138 3.28 1.53 10.39
C PHE A 138 3.30 0.21 11.17
N GLU A 139 2.34 -0.66 10.87
CA GLU A 139 2.19 -1.94 11.52
C GLU A 139 1.96 -3.05 10.49
N LEU A 140 2.81 -4.07 10.50
CA LEU A 140 2.57 -5.32 9.78
C LEU A 140 1.79 -6.30 10.65
N LEU A 141 0.88 -7.05 10.03
CA LEU A 141 0.06 -8.04 10.73
C LEU A 141 0.36 -9.45 10.25
N THR A 142 0.31 -10.41 11.17
CA THR A 142 0.46 -11.83 10.82
C THR A 142 -0.87 -12.42 10.35
N GLN A 143 -0.80 -13.53 9.61
CA GLN A 143 -1.97 -14.33 9.25
C GLN A 143 -2.79 -14.72 10.49
N ALA A 144 -2.13 -15.12 11.59
CA ALA A 144 -2.80 -15.49 12.82
C ALA A 144 -3.63 -14.34 13.42
N ASN A 145 -3.10 -13.11 13.42
CA ASN A 145 -3.82 -11.94 13.90
C ASN A 145 -5.05 -11.65 13.05
N LEU A 146 -4.92 -11.76 11.73
CA LEU A 146 -5.97 -11.42 10.78
C LEU A 146 -7.07 -12.48 10.71
N LEU A 147 -6.71 -13.76 10.67
CA LEU A 147 -7.68 -14.88 10.64
C LEU A 147 -8.54 -14.93 11.89
N ALA A 148 -8.02 -14.47 13.04
CA ALA A 148 -8.82 -14.35 14.26
C ALA A 148 -9.95 -13.31 14.16
N LYS A 149 -9.78 -12.28 13.31
CA LYS A 149 -10.74 -11.18 13.16
C LYS A 149 -11.57 -11.25 11.88
N TYR A 150 -11.00 -11.79 10.80
CA TYR A 150 -11.57 -11.83 9.46
C TYR A 150 -11.49 -13.27 8.87
N PRO A 151 -12.12 -14.27 9.53
CA PRO A 151 -12.00 -15.67 9.11
C PRO A 151 -12.56 -15.93 7.70
N ASP A 152 -13.59 -15.20 7.28
CA ASP A 152 -14.22 -15.37 5.97
C ASP A 152 -13.32 -14.94 4.80
N GLN A 153 -12.23 -14.23 5.09
CA GLN A 153 -11.26 -13.72 4.13
C GLN A 153 -9.96 -14.54 4.12
N GLU A 154 -10.01 -15.78 4.58
CA GLU A 154 -8.86 -16.67 4.73
C GLU A 154 -7.98 -16.73 3.47
N THR A 155 -8.58 -16.86 2.28
CA THR A 155 -7.84 -17.00 1.03
C THR A 155 -6.96 -15.79 0.73
N VAL A 156 -7.48 -14.57 0.93
CA VAL A 156 -6.69 -13.34 0.68
C VAL A 156 -5.67 -13.12 1.78
N ILE A 157 -6.02 -13.41 3.04
CA ILE A 157 -5.10 -13.27 4.18
C ILE A 157 -3.89 -14.19 4.00
N LYS A 158 -4.10 -15.45 3.60
CA LYS A 158 -2.99 -16.39 3.36
C LYS A 158 -2.09 -15.98 2.20
N ARG A 159 -2.60 -15.24 1.22
CA ARG A 159 -1.78 -14.70 0.12
C ARG A 159 -0.99 -13.47 0.53
N LEU A 160 -1.61 -12.57 1.29
CA LEU A 160 -1.10 -11.20 1.50
C LEU A 160 -0.59 -10.93 2.90
N ALA A 161 -0.68 -11.84 3.87
CA ALA A 161 -0.08 -11.65 5.18
C ALA A 161 1.05 -12.64 5.44
N TYR A 162 2.01 -12.18 6.23
CA TYR A 162 3.10 -13.01 6.70
C TYR A 162 2.62 -14.04 7.73
N GLU A 163 3.09 -15.28 7.64
CA GLU A 163 2.92 -16.25 8.73
C GLU A 163 3.73 -15.81 9.96
N LYS A 164 4.95 -15.32 9.72
CA LYS A 164 5.86 -14.74 10.70
C LYS A 164 6.43 -13.44 10.12
N LEU A 165 6.40 -12.36 10.91
CA LEU A 165 6.95 -11.07 10.49
C LEU A 165 8.46 -11.18 10.20
N PRO A 166 8.97 -10.46 9.19
CA PRO A 166 10.41 -10.39 8.94
C PRO A 166 11.13 -9.63 10.07
N ASP A 167 12.40 -9.96 10.26
CA ASP A 167 13.30 -9.19 11.12
C ASP A 167 13.83 -8.01 10.30
N PHE A 168 13.39 -6.78 10.60
CA PHE A 168 13.84 -5.54 9.94
C PHE A 168 14.73 -4.71 10.87
#